data_AF-T1A7M2-F1
#
_entry.id   AF-T1A7M2-F1
#
_cell.length_a   1.000
_cell.length_b   1.000
_cell.length_c   1.000
_cell.angle_alpha   90.00
_cell.angle_beta   90.00
_cell.angle_gamma   90.00
#
_symmetry.space_group_name_H-M   'P 1'
#
loop_
_entity.id
_entity.type
_entity.pdbx_description
1 polymer ?
#
loop_
_entity_poly.entity_id
_entity_poly.type
_entity_poly.pdbx_seq_one_letter_code
_entity_poly.pdbx_strand_id
1 'polypeptide(L)'
;LSGIRVDPGHWRMGVADSLTDASIVYALSRGASYARMLIHDENHRSISLALKNGFSQKARYFFFEGKVDVSGMVPSEERFDTLVNVGWRCANHSRLGEEMGSLMRDNKSTVFVYRDHEETFQILELKEEVSLLPDGITCTPEEFVKYLKDAKKLEGFEEASVYEKLLD
;
A
#
# COMPACT_ATOMS: atom_id res chain seq x y z
N LEU A 1 -2.52 3.50 8.58
CA LEU A 1 -1.47 3.57 9.63
C LEU A 1 -0.13 3.26 8.96
N SER A 2 0.69 4.28 8.74
CA SER A 2 2.00 4.16 8.07
C SER A 2 3.05 4.91 8.89
N GLY A 3 4.28 4.40 8.96
CA GLY A 3 5.40 5.16 9.52
C GLY A 3 5.45 5.24 11.04
N ILE A 4 4.75 4.37 11.79
CA ILE A 4 4.94 4.29 13.25
C ILE A 4 6.39 3.83 13.52
N ARG A 5 7.12 4.66 14.25
CA ARG A 5 8.50 4.43 14.68
C ARG A 5 8.61 4.82 16.15
N VAL A 6 9.27 3.98 16.93
CA VAL A 6 9.60 4.25 18.34
C VAL A 6 11.11 4.23 18.45
N ASP A 7 11.66 5.24 19.10
CA ASP A 7 13.08 5.30 19.43
C ASP A 7 13.52 4.03 20.21
N PRO A 8 14.68 3.42 19.91
CA PRO A 8 15.13 2.21 20.58
C PRO A 8 15.21 2.30 22.10
N GLY A 9 15.55 3.47 22.65
CA GLY A 9 15.61 3.71 24.10
C GLY A 9 14.23 3.68 24.79
N HIS A 10 13.15 3.76 24.01
CA HIS A 10 11.77 3.77 24.49
C HIS A 10 10.99 2.52 24.07
N TRP A 11 11.68 1.50 23.56
CA TRP A 11 11.08 0.21 23.25
C TRP A 11 10.57 -0.49 24.50
N ARG A 12 9.54 -1.33 24.32
CA ARG A 12 8.88 -2.12 25.38
C ARG A 12 8.17 -1.30 26.47
N MET A 13 8.07 0.01 26.30
CA MET A 13 7.30 0.90 27.18
C MET A 13 5.83 1.08 26.74
N GLY A 14 5.36 0.29 25.76
CA GLY A 14 3.98 0.40 25.26
C GLY A 14 3.71 1.58 24.31
N VAL A 15 4.73 2.35 23.92
CA VAL A 15 4.57 3.56 23.07
C VAL A 15 3.90 3.23 21.73
N ALA A 16 4.37 2.19 21.03
CA ALA A 16 3.78 1.80 19.73
C ALA A 16 2.33 1.32 19.86
N ASP A 17 1.99 0.69 20.99
CA ASP A 17 0.63 0.25 21.33
C ASP A 17 -0.27 1.49 21.47
N SER A 18 0.15 2.43 22.32
CA SER A 18 -0.57 3.68 22.58
C SER A 18 -0.74 4.53 21.31
N LEU A 19 0.29 4.60 20.46
CA LEU A 19 0.20 5.30 19.17
C LEU A 19 -0.78 4.61 18.21
N THR A 20 -0.81 3.27 18.21
CA THR A 20 -1.74 2.49 17.39
C THR A 20 -3.18 2.73 17.83
N ASP A 21 -3.44 2.64 19.13
CA ASP A 21 -4.76 2.89 19.71
C ASP A 21 -5.24 4.32 19.47
N ALA A 22 -4.39 5.32 19.72
CA ALA A 22 -4.73 6.72 19.45
C ALA A 22 -5.06 6.95 17.98
N SER A 23 -4.34 6.29 17.06
CA SER A 23 -4.61 6.41 15.63
C SER A 23 -5.92 5.71 15.21
N ILE A 24 -6.27 4.60 15.86
CA ILE A 24 -7.56 3.92 15.67
C ILE A 24 -8.71 4.81 16.17
N VAL A 25 -8.60 5.37 17.37
CA VAL A 25 -9.60 6.30 17.93
C VAL A 25 -9.79 7.51 17.01
N TYR A 26 -8.68 8.06 16.48
CA TYR A 26 -8.76 9.14 15.51
C TYR A 26 -9.48 8.69 14.22
N ALA A 27 -9.15 7.53 13.65
CA ALA A 27 -9.82 7.02 12.46
C ALA A 27 -11.33 6.82 12.67
N LEU A 28 -11.74 6.24 13.81
CA LEU A 28 -13.14 6.12 14.23
C LEU A 28 -13.83 7.48 14.29
N SER A 29 -13.19 8.49 14.89
CA SER A 29 -13.76 9.85 14.98
C SER A 29 -13.96 10.52 13.61
N ARG A 30 -13.31 10.02 12.56
CA ARG A 30 -13.44 10.46 11.16
C ARG A 30 -14.41 9.59 10.35
N GLY A 31 -15.10 8.64 10.99
CA GLY A 31 -16.06 7.74 10.36
C GLY A 31 -15.43 6.60 9.56
N ALA A 32 -14.16 6.27 9.80
CA ALA A 32 -13.53 5.14 9.14
C ALA A 32 -14.10 3.81 9.68
N SER A 33 -14.42 2.88 8.79
CA SER A 33 -14.87 1.53 9.14
C SER A 33 -13.72 0.54 9.31
N TYR A 34 -12.53 0.88 8.82
CA TYR A 34 -11.36 0.00 8.84
C TYR A 34 -10.09 0.80 9.14
N ALA A 35 -9.17 0.20 9.90
CA ALA A 35 -7.79 0.63 10.00
C ALA A 35 -6.88 -0.36 9.27
N ARG A 36 -5.95 0.16 8.45
CA ARG A 36 -4.97 -0.64 7.73
C ARG A 36 -3.54 -0.26 8.06
N MET A 37 -2.67 -1.25 8.11
CA MET A 37 -1.21 -1.13 8.20
C MET A 37 -0.59 -1.85 7.02
N LEU A 38 0.43 -1.25 6.41
CA LEU A 38 1.32 -1.95 5.50
C LEU A 38 2.62 -2.26 6.24
N ILE A 39 2.98 -3.54 6.35
CA ILE A 39 4.11 -4.00 7.15
C ILE A 39 5.01 -4.88 6.28
N HIS A 40 6.30 -4.54 6.20
CA HIS A 40 7.30 -5.38 5.54
C HIS A 40 7.32 -6.77 6.18
N ASP A 41 7.39 -7.83 5.39
CA ASP A 41 7.16 -9.21 5.85
C ASP A 41 8.22 -9.68 6.86
N GLU A 42 9.43 -9.13 6.79
CA GLU A 42 10.52 -9.41 7.75
C GLU A 42 10.38 -8.63 9.09
N ASN A 43 9.44 -7.70 9.21
CA ASN A 43 9.27 -6.89 10.41
C ASN A 43 8.42 -7.62 11.47
N HIS A 44 8.95 -8.73 11.98
CA HIS A 44 8.26 -9.61 12.93
C HIS A 44 7.74 -8.89 14.18
N ARG A 45 8.43 -7.84 14.64
CA ARG A 45 7.98 -7.04 15.78
C ARG A 45 6.70 -6.27 15.47
N SER A 46 6.62 -5.63 14.31
CA SER A 46 5.43 -4.87 13.91
C SER A 46 4.28 -5.81 13.58
N ILE A 47 4.56 -6.96 12.96
CA ILE A 47 3.58 -8.04 12.74
C ILE A 47 3.00 -8.51 14.08
N SER A 48 3.86 -8.83 15.06
CA SER A 48 3.40 -9.29 16.38
C SER A 48 2.53 -8.25 17.09
N LEU A 49 2.90 -6.97 17.00
CA LEU A 49 2.11 -5.87 17.55
C LEU A 49 0.75 -5.73 16.86
N ALA A 50 0.72 -5.80 15.52
CA ALA A 50 -0.52 -5.70 14.75
C ALA A 50 -1.48 -6.83 15.12
N LEU A 51 -0.99 -8.07 15.16
CA LEU A 51 -1.79 -9.24 15.55
C LEU A 51 -2.31 -9.12 16.99
N LYS A 52 -1.46 -8.69 17.94
CA LYS A 52 -1.87 -8.44 19.33
C LYS A 52 -3.01 -7.40 19.41
N ASN A 53 -3.01 -6.41 18.53
CA ASN A 53 -4.01 -5.34 18.48
C ASN A 53 -5.27 -5.70 17.67
N GLY A 54 -5.42 -6.97 17.26
CA GLY A 54 -6.61 -7.45 16.57
C GLY A 54 -6.64 -7.16 15.07
N PHE A 55 -5.50 -6.80 14.47
CA PHE A 55 -5.38 -6.75 13.02
C PHE A 55 -5.22 -8.18 12.46
N SER A 56 -5.71 -8.38 11.24
CA SER A 56 -5.55 -9.63 10.48
C SER A 56 -4.91 -9.33 9.13
N GLN A 57 -4.05 -10.23 8.65
CA GLN A 57 -3.47 -10.10 7.31
C GLN A 57 -4.57 -10.30 6.26
N LYS A 58 -4.66 -9.38 5.29
CA LYS A 58 -5.68 -9.39 4.22
C LYS A 58 -5.12 -9.67 2.84
N ALA A 59 -3.95 -9.12 2.55
CA ALA A 59 -3.33 -9.23 1.24
C ALA A 59 -1.82 -9.04 1.37
N ARG A 60 -1.09 -9.59 0.41
CA ARG A 60 0.36 -9.45 0.27
C ARG A 60 0.67 -8.76 -1.05
N TYR A 61 1.56 -7.79 -1.00
CA TYR A 61 1.96 -6.96 -2.13
C TYR A 61 3.46 -7.07 -2.36
N PHE A 62 3.83 -7.03 -3.63
CA PHE A 62 5.21 -6.98 -4.09
C PHE A 62 5.48 -5.65 -4.78
N PHE A 63 6.69 -5.13 -4.62
CA PHE A 63 7.10 -3.83 -5.12
C PHE A 63 8.27 -3.99 -6.10
N PHE A 64 8.21 -3.23 -7.18
CA PHE A 64 9.11 -3.32 -8.32
C PHE A 64 9.58 -1.94 -8.75
N GLU A 65 10.80 -1.88 -9.26
CA GLU A 65 11.31 -0.73 -10.00
C GLU A 65 10.63 -0.66 -11.37
N GLY A 66 10.29 0.55 -11.78
CA GLY A 66 9.66 0.81 -13.07
C GLY A 66 8.17 1.08 -12.98
N LYS A 67 7.62 1.56 -14.09
CA LYS A 67 6.22 1.97 -14.22
C LYS A 67 5.47 1.17 -15.26
N VAL A 68 4.16 1.12 -15.09
CA VAL A 68 3.26 0.54 -16.09
C VAL A 68 3.05 1.56 -17.22
N ASP A 69 3.15 1.11 -18.47
CA ASP A 69 2.76 1.94 -19.62
C ASP A 69 1.24 2.11 -19.64
N VAL A 70 0.77 3.29 -19.29
CA VAL A 70 -0.66 3.65 -19.32
C VAL A 70 -1.05 4.40 -20.59
N SER A 71 -0.15 4.49 -21.56
CA SER A 71 -0.40 5.16 -22.84
C SER A 71 -1.48 4.42 -23.64
N GLY A 72 -2.65 5.04 -23.78
CA GLY A 72 -3.81 4.43 -24.46
C GLY A 72 -4.80 3.74 -23.55
N MET A 73 -4.54 3.70 -22.23
CA MET A 73 -5.56 3.34 -21.25
C MET A 73 -6.60 4.46 -21.10
N VAL A 74 -7.82 4.09 -20.74
CA VAL A 74 -8.92 5.03 -20.46
C VAL A 74 -9.14 5.17 -18.95
N PRO A 75 -9.54 6.36 -18.47
CA PRO A 75 -9.94 6.52 -17.08
C PRO A 75 -11.13 5.61 -16.72
N SER A 76 -11.11 5.08 -15.49
CA SER A 76 -12.20 4.29 -14.93
C SER A 76 -12.74 4.96 -13.66
N GLU A 77 -14.06 4.90 -13.48
CA GLU A 77 -14.75 5.38 -12.26
C GLU A 77 -14.91 4.29 -11.19
N GLU A 78 -14.42 3.07 -11.47
CA GLU A 78 -14.47 1.96 -10.53
C GLU A 78 -13.71 2.31 -9.23
N ARG A 79 -14.25 1.85 -8.10
CA ARG A 79 -13.66 2.10 -6.79
C ARG A 79 -12.99 0.85 -6.27
N PHE A 80 -11.73 1.01 -5.85
CA PHE A 80 -10.97 -0.05 -5.20
C PHE A 80 -10.69 0.35 -3.78
N ASP A 81 -11.12 -0.48 -2.84
CA ASP A 81 -10.75 -0.30 -1.44
C ASP A 81 -9.33 -0.81 -1.18
N THR A 82 -8.69 -1.51 -2.11
CA THR A 82 -7.39 -2.18 -1.89
C THR A 82 -6.17 -1.33 -2.20
N LEU A 83 -6.34 0.00 -2.37
CA LEU A 83 -5.23 0.89 -2.71
C LEU A 83 -4.22 1.01 -1.56
N VAL A 84 -2.98 0.58 -1.79
CA VAL A 84 -1.85 0.68 -0.86
C VAL A 84 -0.92 1.86 -1.22
N ASN A 85 -0.89 2.29 -2.48
CA ASN A 85 -0.01 3.37 -2.92
C ASN A 85 -0.33 4.73 -2.28
N VAL A 86 -1.56 4.93 -1.83
CA VAL A 86 -1.99 6.17 -1.15
C VAL A 86 -1.39 6.32 0.26
N GLY A 87 -0.79 5.25 0.82
CA GLY A 87 -0.30 5.28 2.20
C GLY A 87 0.95 4.46 2.51
N TRP A 88 1.57 3.80 1.53
CA TRP A 88 2.78 3.00 1.79
C TRP A 88 4.00 3.86 2.18
N ARG A 89 4.15 5.03 1.54
CA ARG A 89 5.08 6.09 1.97
C ARG A 89 4.32 7.03 2.87
N CYS A 90 4.89 7.33 4.05
CA CYS A 90 4.35 8.20 5.09
C CYS A 90 3.37 9.22 4.52
N ALA A 91 2.06 8.93 4.59
CA ALA A 91 1.06 9.75 3.92
C ALA A 91 1.19 11.19 4.42
N ASN A 92 1.48 12.12 3.51
CA ASN A 92 1.53 13.53 3.88
C ASN A 92 0.11 14.01 4.10
N HIS A 93 -0.26 14.20 5.37
CA HIS A 93 -1.62 14.57 5.78
C HIS A 93 -2.13 15.84 5.08
N SER A 94 -1.23 16.75 4.68
CA SER A 94 -1.59 17.97 3.95
C SER A 94 -2.14 17.74 2.53
N ARG A 95 -1.99 16.53 1.97
CA ARG A 95 -2.45 16.18 0.61
C ARG A 95 -3.59 15.17 0.59
N LEU A 96 -4.07 14.73 1.75
CA LEU A 96 -5.23 13.85 1.86
C LEU A 96 -6.50 14.66 1.56
N GLY A 97 -6.90 14.74 0.29
CA GLY A 97 -8.09 15.46 -0.16
C GLY A 97 -8.04 15.99 -1.59
N GLU A 98 -6.85 16.11 -2.19
CA GLU A 98 -6.70 16.35 -3.63
C GLU A 98 -6.86 15.02 -4.40
N GLU A 99 -7.22 15.04 -5.69
CA GLU A 99 -7.27 13.83 -6.52
C GLU A 99 -5.88 13.18 -6.58
N MET A 100 -5.62 12.27 -5.65
CA MET A 100 -4.26 11.75 -5.41
C MET A 100 -3.78 10.80 -6.52
N GLY A 101 -4.69 10.37 -7.39
CA GLY A 101 -4.40 9.48 -8.49
C GLY A 101 -5.60 9.25 -9.39
N SER A 102 -5.39 8.46 -10.43
CA SER A 102 -6.42 8.10 -11.40
C SER A 102 -6.38 6.60 -11.66
N LEU A 103 -7.55 5.98 -11.77
CA LEU A 103 -7.66 4.60 -12.21
C LEU A 103 -7.66 4.58 -13.74
N MET A 104 -6.74 3.82 -14.32
CA MET A 104 -6.55 3.64 -15.74
C MET A 104 -6.83 2.17 -16.10
N ARG A 105 -7.53 1.95 -17.20
CA ARG A 105 -7.93 0.61 -17.64
C ARG A 105 -7.81 0.44 -19.13
N ASP A 106 -7.45 -0.77 -19.54
CA ASP A 106 -7.67 -1.29 -20.88
C ASP A 106 -8.27 -2.70 -20.82
N ASN A 107 -8.27 -3.43 -21.93
CA ASN A 107 -8.82 -4.78 -21.97
C ASN A 107 -8.00 -5.80 -21.15
N LYS A 108 -6.74 -5.47 -20.85
CA LYS A 108 -5.70 -6.38 -20.34
C LYS A 108 -5.38 -6.13 -18.88
N SER A 109 -5.59 -4.91 -18.41
CA SER A 109 -5.07 -4.43 -17.14
C SER A 109 -5.93 -3.33 -16.53
N THR A 110 -5.91 -3.28 -15.21
CA THR A 110 -6.46 -2.19 -14.41
C THR A 110 -5.34 -1.69 -13.49
N VAL A 111 -5.02 -0.40 -13.56
CA VAL A 111 -3.87 0.21 -12.88
C VAL A 111 -4.31 1.50 -12.21
N PHE A 112 -4.02 1.63 -10.92
CA PHE A 112 -4.12 2.91 -10.23
C PHE A 112 -2.80 3.67 -10.34
N VAL A 113 -2.86 4.88 -10.88
CA VAL A 113 -1.71 5.79 -11.03
C VAL A 113 -1.78 6.84 -9.94
N TYR A 114 -0.89 6.77 -8.97
CA TYR A 114 -0.78 7.76 -7.91
C TYR A 114 0.25 8.82 -8.30
N ARG A 115 -0.22 10.06 -8.39
CA ARG A 115 0.60 11.20 -8.87
C ARG A 115 1.32 11.84 -7.70
N ASP A 116 2.39 11.20 -7.25
CA ASP A 116 3.36 11.80 -6.35
C ASP A 116 4.63 12.24 -7.10
N HIS A 117 5.68 12.61 -6.34
CA HIS A 117 6.96 13.04 -6.91
C HIS A 117 7.73 11.91 -7.62
N GLU A 118 7.37 10.65 -7.43
CA GLU A 118 8.08 9.49 -7.97
C GLU A 118 7.26 8.66 -8.96
N GLU A 119 6.02 9.04 -9.26
CA GLU A 119 5.07 8.27 -10.07
C GLU A 119 4.92 6.83 -9.56
N THR A 120 3.96 6.60 -8.66
CA THR A 120 3.72 5.25 -8.11
C THR A 120 2.49 4.59 -8.75
N PHE A 121 2.62 3.32 -9.13
CA PHE A 121 1.64 2.55 -9.86
C PHE A 121 1.19 1.35 -9.04
N GLN A 122 -0.10 1.07 -9.01
CA GLN A 122 -0.63 -0.13 -8.38
C GLN A 122 -1.43 -0.90 -9.40
N ILE A 123 -0.95 -2.10 -9.72
CA ILE A 123 -1.66 -3.03 -10.57
C ILE A 123 -2.77 -3.67 -9.74
N LEU A 124 -3.99 -3.61 -10.27
CA LEU A 124 -5.20 -4.15 -9.64
C LEU A 124 -5.75 -5.34 -10.41
N GLU A 125 -5.43 -5.44 -11.70
CA GLU A 125 -5.80 -6.56 -12.56
C GLU A 125 -4.74 -6.70 -13.66
N LEU A 126 -4.33 -7.94 -13.94
CA LEU A 126 -3.57 -8.31 -15.14
C LEU A 126 -4.11 -9.60 -15.75
N LYS A 127 -4.26 -9.62 -17.06
CA LYS A 127 -4.70 -10.78 -17.84
C LYS A 127 -3.61 -11.39 -18.74
N GLU A 128 -2.52 -10.65 -18.95
CA GLU A 128 -1.40 -11.06 -19.79
C GLU A 128 -0.07 -10.53 -19.23
N GLU A 129 1.04 -11.03 -19.78
CA GLU A 129 2.37 -10.56 -19.40
C GLU A 129 2.59 -9.09 -19.79
N VAL A 130 3.20 -8.34 -18.88
CA VAL A 130 3.58 -6.95 -19.09
C VAL A 130 5.02 -6.73 -18.65
N SER A 131 5.72 -5.84 -19.37
CA SER A 131 7.02 -5.33 -18.96
C SER A 131 6.85 -3.94 -18.36
N LEU A 132 7.63 -3.65 -17.32
CA LEU A 132 7.66 -2.32 -16.73
C LEU A 132 8.63 -1.43 -17.53
N LEU A 133 8.21 -0.20 -17.78
CA LEU A 133 9.09 0.84 -18.30
C LEU A 133 10.06 1.31 -17.20
N PRO A 134 11.21 1.88 -17.55
CA PRO A 134 12.10 2.52 -16.58
C PRO A 134 11.40 3.64 -15.80
N ASP A 135 11.98 3.94 -14.64
CA ASP A 135 11.55 5.00 -13.71
C ASP A 135 10.20 4.73 -13.03
N GLY A 136 10.04 5.25 -11.81
CA GLY A 136 8.86 5.02 -11.00
C GLY A 136 8.85 3.70 -10.25
N ILE A 137 7.74 3.46 -9.54
CA ILE A 137 7.60 2.30 -8.66
C ILE A 137 6.23 1.68 -8.86
N THR A 138 6.22 0.37 -9.10
CA THR A 138 5.00 -0.40 -9.28
C THR A 138 4.82 -1.37 -8.12
N CYS A 139 3.62 -1.44 -7.55
CA CYS A 139 3.24 -2.53 -6.67
C CYS A 139 2.10 -3.36 -7.27
N THR A 140 2.02 -4.62 -6.86
CA THR A 140 0.95 -5.53 -7.29
C THR A 140 0.65 -6.59 -6.23
N PRO A 141 -0.60 -7.04 -6.11
CA PRO A 141 -0.94 -8.26 -5.38
C PRO A 141 -0.14 -9.48 -5.86
N GLU A 142 0.15 -10.40 -4.93
CA GLU A 142 0.90 -11.64 -5.20
C GLU A 142 0.40 -12.43 -6.42
N GLU A 143 -0.91 -12.50 -6.62
CA GLU A 143 -1.55 -13.24 -7.71
C GLU A 143 -1.15 -12.77 -9.13
N PHE A 144 -0.73 -11.51 -9.26
CA PHE A 144 -0.37 -10.91 -10.55
C PHE A 144 1.14 -10.86 -10.79
N VAL A 145 1.98 -11.19 -9.81
CA VAL A 145 3.46 -11.13 -9.94
C VAL A 145 3.95 -11.98 -11.11
N LYS A 146 3.32 -13.12 -11.37
CA LYS A 146 3.66 -14.03 -12.49
C LYS A 146 3.53 -13.40 -13.88
N TYR A 147 2.80 -12.29 -14.01
CA TYR A 147 2.62 -11.57 -15.27
C TYR A 147 3.66 -10.45 -15.46
N LEU A 148 4.50 -10.16 -14.46
CA LEU A 148 5.52 -9.13 -14.55
C LEU A 148 6.82 -9.70 -15.12
N LYS A 149 7.01 -9.52 -16.42
CA LYS A 149 8.17 -10.03 -17.14
C LYS A 149 9.41 -9.20 -16.85
N ASP A 150 10.49 -9.88 -16.43
CA ASP A 150 11.81 -9.29 -16.15
C ASP A 150 11.77 -8.12 -15.14
N ALA A 151 10.72 -8.03 -14.32
CA ALA A 151 10.56 -6.94 -13.37
C ALA A 151 11.56 -7.06 -12.21
N LYS A 152 12.30 -5.99 -11.98
CA LYS A 152 13.27 -5.90 -10.88
C LYS A 152 12.53 -5.50 -9.61
N LYS A 153 12.70 -6.26 -8.53
CA LYS A 153 12.14 -5.91 -7.21
C LYS A 153 12.74 -4.60 -6.70
N LEU A 154 11.94 -3.84 -5.97
CA LEU A 154 12.37 -2.60 -5.33
C LEU A 154 13.34 -2.90 -4.18
N GLU A 155 14.58 -2.44 -4.30
CA GLU A 155 15.61 -2.66 -3.29
C GLU A 155 15.21 -2.07 -1.93
N GLY A 156 15.33 -2.88 -0.86
CA GLY A 156 15.04 -2.46 0.52
C GLY A 156 13.55 -2.40 0.88
N PHE A 157 12.64 -2.68 -0.05
CA PHE A 157 11.20 -2.79 0.24
C PHE A 157 10.50 -3.70 -0.78
N GLU A 158 10.93 -4.97 -0.85
CA GLU A 158 10.49 -5.90 -1.90
C GLU A 158 9.03 -6.35 -1.76
N GLU A 159 8.59 -6.55 -0.52
CA GLU A 159 7.29 -7.14 -0.20
C GLU A 159 6.76 -6.63 1.14
N ALA A 160 5.44 -6.48 1.20
CA ALA A 160 4.76 -6.10 2.41
C ALA A 160 3.33 -6.64 2.44
N SER A 161 2.85 -6.91 3.65
CA SER A 161 1.51 -7.39 3.88
C SER A 161 0.62 -6.28 4.44
N VAL A 162 -0.62 -6.23 3.95
CA VAL A 162 -1.68 -5.39 4.50
C VAL A 162 -2.32 -6.10 5.67
N TYR A 163 -2.27 -5.47 6.83
CA TYR A 163 -2.98 -5.87 8.04
C TYR A 163 -4.17 -4.94 8.25
N GLU A 164 -5.36 -5.49 8.43
CA GLU A 164 -6.60 -4.75 8.58
C GLU A 164 -7.33 -5.13 9.87
N LYS A 165 -7.90 -4.12 10.52
CA LYS A 165 -8.81 -4.24 11.65
C LYS A 165 -10.12 -3.53 11.30
N LEU A 166 -11.24 -4.24 11.48
CA LEU A 166 -12.57 -3.63 11.48
C LEU A 166 -12.68 -2.72 12.70
N LEU A 167 -13.17 -1.51 12.52
CA LEU A 167 -13.38 -0.55 13.59
C LEU A 167 -14.85 -0.56 13.97
N ASP A 168 -15.12 -1.00 15.20
CA ASP A 168 -16.45 -1.09 15.82
C ASP A 168 -16.62 -0.11 16.99
#